data_AF-M5BWY9-F1
#
_entry.id   AF-M5BWY9-F1
#
_cell.length_a   1.000
_cell.length_b   1.000
_cell.length_c   1.000
_cell.angle_alpha   90.00
_cell.angle_beta   90.00
_cell.angle_gamma   90.00
#
_symmetry.space_group_name_H-M   'P 1'
#
loop_
_entity.id
_entity.type
_entity.pdbx_description
1 polymer ?
#
loop_
_entity_poly.entity_id
_entity_poly.type
_entity_poly.pdbx_seq_one_letter_code
_entity_poly.pdbx_strand_id
1 'polypeptide(L)'
;MAHVMGVMCCLAIWEHAWSVPGSVVINVLAGALISPLWATLLMTALTSAGSLFATLLAAPLSPLVQRFVPKALDVVSIALQGSGNQKPGKRTPTWVRLVVMRLIGVVPWSGINIACGVCRVSFVDCAIGAFIGTLPWTAVTCQIGDILQTLAVGSTSGSPQTLSSLLGSPSIVFKLVVLSLLSLGPVLYRNKLSELLGGSNSPAEKLTLSEKEPISVSPKWKVWRWRRDSVDSRSTSPERRLEEDLDEKALLDGQ
;
A
#
# COMPACT_ATOMS: atom_id res chain seq x y z
N MET A 1 23.54 26.31 0.59
CA MET A 1 23.00 25.16 -0.16
C MET A 1 23.19 23.83 0.56
N ALA A 2 24.42 23.44 0.96
CA ALA A 2 24.65 22.16 1.64
C ALA A 2 23.80 21.93 2.91
N HIS A 3 23.66 22.95 3.77
CA HIS A 3 22.80 22.87 4.96
C HIS A 3 21.34 22.58 4.61
N VAL A 4 20.78 23.31 3.63
CA VAL A 4 19.39 23.12 3.17
C VAL A 4 19.21 21.71 2.62
N MET A 5 20.14 21.22 1.81
CA MET A 5 20.11 19.85 1.30
C MET A 5 20.19 18.82 2.43
N GLY A 6 21.06 19.02 3.43
CA GLY A 6 21.15 18.14 4.59
C GLY A 6 19.84 18.05 5.38
N VAL A 7 19.23 19.20 5.68
CA VAL A 7 17.93 19.26 6.37
C VAL A 7 16.84 18.58 5.55
N MET A 8 16.79 18.86 4.24
CA MET A 8 15.86 18.21 3.31
C MET A 8 16.03 16.69 3.31
N CYS A 9 17.26 16.18 3.31
CA CYS A 9 17.53 14.75 3.34
C CYS A 9 17.02 14.11 4.65
N CYS A 10 17.29 14.74 5.79
CA CYS A 10 16.81 14.27 7.08
C CYS A 10 15.27 14.24 7.15
N LEU A 11 14.61 15.30 6.67
CA LEU A 11 13.15 15.38 6.62
C LEU A 11 12.55 14.33 5.68
N ALA A 12 13.15 14.11 4.51
CA ALA A 12 12.69 13.10 3.56
C ALA A 12 12.76 11.69 4.16
N ILE A 13 13.90 11.33 4.79
CA ILE A 13 14.07 10.03 5.45
C ILE A 13 13.05 9.88 6.57
N TRP A 14 12.86 10.92 7.39
CA TRP A 14 11.89 10.94 8.47
C TRP A 14 10.46 10.71 7.97
N GLU A 15 9.99 11.49 6.99
CA GLU A 15 8.64 11.34 6.44
C GLU A 15 8.40 9.94 5.88
N HIS A 16 9.39 9.39 5.15
CA HIS A 16 9.27 8.06 4.58
C HIS A 16 9.36 6.94 5.63
N ALA A 17 10.13 7.12 6.71
CA ALA A 17 10.21 6.17 7.82
C ALA A 17 8.88 6.07 8.58
N TRP A 18 8.21 7.21 8.80
CA TRP A 18 6.91 7.26 9.46
C TRP A 18 5.73 7.13 8.50
N SER A 19 6.00 7.08 7.19
CA SER A 19 5.00 7.05 6.13
C SER A 19 3.98 8.20 6.22
N VAL A 20 4.46 9.40 6.55
CA VAL A 20 3.66 10.62 6.63
C VAL A 20 3.28 11.08 5.21
N PRO A 21 1.99 11.38 4.93
CA PRO A 21 1.59 11.94 3.65
C PRO A 21 2.12 13.37 3.52
N GLY A 22 2.86 13.67 2.44
CA GLY A 22 3.50 14.98 2.27
C GLY A 22 4.76 14.98 1.40
N SER A 23 5.35 13.80 1.18
CA SER A 23 6.64 13.65 0.49
C SER A 23 6.71 14.24 -0.92
N VAL A 24 5.56 14.46 -1.56
CA VAL A 24 5.47 15.16 -2.86
C VAL A 24 6.09 16.54 -2.79
N VAL A 25 5.86 17.28 -1.71
CA VAL A 25 6.40 18.64 -1.54
C VAL A 25 7.92 18.62 -1.50
N ILE A 26 8.50 17.65 -0.77
CA ILE A 26 9.96 17.51 -0.65
C ILE A 26 10.58 17.10 -1.99
N ASN A 27 9.93 16.21 -2.75
CA ASN A 27 10.38 15.83 -4.09
C ASN A 27 10.35 17.01 -5.07
N VAL A 28 9.27 17.78 -5.08
CA VAL A 28 9.12 18.98 -5.92
C VAL A 28 10.18 20.02 -5.55
N LEU A 29 10.38 20.26 -4.24
CA LEU A 29 11.40 21.19 -3.77
C LEU A 29 12.81 20.73 -4.15
N ALA A 30 13.13 19.44 -4.06
CA ALA A 30 14.40 18.91 -4.53
C ALA A 30 14.61 19.14 -6.03
N GLY A 31 13.58 18.91 -6.84
CA GLY A 31 13.60 19.17 -8.29
C GLY A 31 13.71 20.64 -8.67
N ALA A 32 13.24 21.55 -7.82
CA ALA A 32 13.41 23.00 -8.00
C ALA A 32 14.84 23.47 -7.61
N LEU A 33 15.52 22.74 -6.71
CA LEU A 33 16.82 23.15 -6.17
C LEU A 33 18.01 22.61 -6.94
N ILE A 34 17.91 21.41 -7.51
CA ILE A 34 18.97 20.75 -8.28
C ILE A 34 18.40 20.13 -9.55
N SER A 35 19.28 19.78 -10.49
CA SER A 35 18.87 19.14 -11.75
C SER A 35 17.93 17.94 -11.50
N PRO A 36 16.82 17.82 -12.24
CA PRO A 36 15.75 16.87 -11.97
C PRO A 36 16.22 15.40 -11.99
N LEU A 37 17.25 15.07 -12.77
CA LEU A 37 17.83 13.72 -12.79
C LEU A 37 18.50 13.38 -11.44
N TRP A 38 19.33 14.29 -10.93
CA TRP A 38 20.01 14.11 -9.65
C TRP A 38 19.03 14.19 -8.47
N ALA A 39 18.05 15.09 -8.53
CA ALA A 39 16.94 15.13 -7.58
C ALA A 39 16.21 13.80 -7.53
N THR A 40 15.89 13.21 -8.68
CA THR A 40 15.20 11.93 -8.77
C THR A 40 15.99 10.83 -8.09
N LEU A 41 17.26 10.64 -8.48
CA LEU A 41 18.11 9.57 -7.93
C LEU A 41 18.34 9.72 -6.43
N LEU A 42 18.56 10.95 -5.97
CA LEU A 42 18.72 11.26 -4.55
C LEU A 42 17.43 10.94 -3.79
N MET A 43 16.29 11.49 -4.23
CA MET A 43 15.01 11.30 -3.55
C MET A 43 14.58 9.83 -3.56
N THR A 44 14.78 9.07 -4.64
CA THR A 44 14.50 7.63 -4.64
C THR A 44 15.40 6.85 -3.68
N ALA A 45 16.67 7.21 -3.57
CA ALA A 45 17.57 6.61 -2.60
C ALA A 45 17.11 6.90 -1.16
N LEU A 46 16.69 8.13 -0.88
CA LEU A 46 16.18 8.54 0.42
C LEU A 46 14.83 7.89 0.76
N THR A 47 13.93 7.78 -0.20
CA THR A 47 12.66 7.04 -0.05
C THR A 47 12.93 5.56 0.23
N SER A 48 13.92 4.98 -0.43
CA SER A 48 14.34 3.59 -0.19
C SER A 48 14.92 3.41 1.21
N ALA A 49 15.81 4.31 1.65
CA ALA A 49 16.35 4.31 3.00
C ALA A 49 15.23 4.46 4.05
N GLY A 50 14.30 5.41 3.85
CA GLY A 50 13.12 5.58 4.69
C GLY A 50 12.25 4.32 4.75
N SER A 51 12.07 3.63 3.62
CA SER A 51 11.34 2.35 3.57
C SER A 51 12.02 1.24 4.40
N LEU A 52 13.36 1.19 4.41
CA LEU A 52 14.11 0.26 5.25
C LEU A 52 13.95 0.60 6.73
N PHE A 53 14.01 1.88 7.10
CA PHE A 53 13.75 2.30 8.48
C PHE A 53 12.33 2.00 8.92
N ALA A 54 11.32 2.25 8.09
CA ALA A 54 9.94 1.87 8.36
C ALA A 54 9.78 0.35 8.58
N THR A 55 10.45 -0.45 7.75
CA THR A 55 10.50 -1.92 7.85
C THR A 55 11.12 -2.36 9.18
N LEU A 56 12.24 -1.73 9.58
CA LEU A 56 12.91 -1.98 10.86
C LEU A 56 12.03 -1.62 12.06
N LEU A 57 11.35 -0.48 12.01
CA LEU A 57 10.44 -0.02 13.06
C LEU A 57 9.21 -0.95 13.18
N ALA A 58 8.73 -1.50 12.07
CA ALA A 58 7.58 -2.41 12.05
C ALA A 58 7.91 -3.84 12.51
N ALA A 59 9.15 -4.31 12.31
CA ALA A 59 9.57 -5.66 12.68
C ALA A 59 9.31 -6.06 14.15
N PRO A 60 9.63 -5.25 15.18
CA PRO A 60 9.33 -5.56 16.58
C PRO A 60 7.84 -5.41 16.92
N LEU A 61 7.09 -4.62 16.15
CA LEU A 61 5.67 -4.35 16.38
C LEU A 61 4.75 -5.47 15.82
N SER A 62 5.33 -6.48 15.15
CA SER A 62 4.61 -7.60 14.54
C SER A 62 3.45 -8.20 15.36
N PRO A 63 3.64 -8.61 16.64
CA PRO A 63 2.56 -9.20 17.42
C PRO A 63 1.41 -8.23 17.69
N LEU A 64 1.70 -6.93 17.78
CA LEU A 64 0.70 -5.89 18.01
C LEU A 64 -0.10 -5.62 16.74
N VAL A 65 0.57 -5.49 15.59
CA VAL A 65 -0.07 -5.20 14.31
C VAL A 65 -0.98 -6.36 13.87
N GLN A 66 -0.55 -7.61 14.07
CA GLN A 66 -1.38 -8.79 13.79
C GLN A 66 -2.67 -8.83 14.64
N ARG A 67 -2.66 -8.24 15.85
CA ARG A 67 -3.84 -8.18 16.71
C ARG A 67 -4.84 -7.09 16.29
N PHE A 68 -4.35 -5.93 15.84
CA PHE A 68 -5.21 -4.78 15.52
C PHE A 68 -5.70 -4.75 14.07
N VAL A 69 -4.87 -5.20 13.10
CA VAL A 69 -5.19 -5.11 11.67
C VAL A 69 -4.89 -6.42 10.91
N PRO A 70 -5.36 -7.59 11.38
CA PRO A 70 -5.03 -8.89 10.78
C PRO A 70 -5.45 -8.99 9.31
N LYS A 71 -6.65 -8.51 8.97
CA LYS A 71 -7.21 -8.64 7.61
C LYS A 71 -6.43 -7.82 6.57
N ALA A 72 -6.07 -6.58 6.90
CA ALA A 72 -5.33 -5.71 5.99
C ALA A 72 -3.90 -6.24 5.76
N LEU A 73 -3.26 -6.75 6.82
CA LEU A 73 -1.95 -7.38 6.69
C LEU A 73 -1.99 -8.64 5.84
N ASP A 74 -2.99 -9.50 6.02
CA ASP A 74 -3.06 -10.79 5.33
C ASP A 74 -3.07 -10.62 3.81
N VAL A 75 -3.84 -9.65 3.31
CA VAL A 75 -3.87 -9.33 1.87
C VAL A 75 -2.49 -8.94 1.34
N VAL A 76 -1.77 -8.07 2.06
CA VAL A 76 -0.44 -7.59 1.64
C VAL A 76 0.60 -8.71 1.79
N SER A 77 0.55 -9.51 2.86
CA SER A 77 1.48 -10.61 3.08
C SER A 77 1.30 -11.73 2.05
N ILE A 78 0.06 -12.06 1.68
CA ILE A 78 -0.22 -13.03 0.61
C ILE A 78 0.33 -12.53 -0.72
N ALA A 79 0.09 -11.26 -1.04
CA ALA A 79 0.62 -10.64 -2.24
C ALA A 79 2.17 -10.65 -2.27
N LEU A 80 2.80 -10.49 -1.09
CA LEU A 80 4.24 -10.35 -0.92
C LEU A 80 4.97 -11.68 -0.92
N GLN A 81 4.40 -12.70 -0.28
CA GLN A 81 4.94 -14.05 -0.22
C GLN A 81 4.56 -14.88 -1.46
N GLY A 82 3.51 -14.49 -2.16
CA GLY A 82 2.94 -15.14 -3.34
C GLY A 82 2.11 -16.37 -2.98
N SER A 83 1.13 -16.72 -3.81
CA SER A 83 0.33 -17.93 -3.59
C SER A 83 1.21 -19.18 -3.55
N GLY A 84 1.09 -19.95 -2.46
CA GLY A 84 1.85 -21.18 -2.19
C GLY A 84 1.76 -22.25 -3.29
N ASN A 85 0.78 -22.14 -4.17
CA ASN A 85 0.47 -23.13 -5.22
C ASN A 85 1.36 -23.05 -6.46
N GLN A 86 2.36 -22.16 -6.50
CA GLN A 86 3.28 -22.08 -7.63
C GLN A 86 4.42 -23.12 -7.53
N LYS A 87 4.72 -23.79 -8.66
CA LYS A 87 5.86 -24.70 -8.78
C LYS A 87 7.17 -23.97 -8.46
N PRO A 88 8.15 -24.61 -7.78
CA PRO A 88 9.37 -23.97 -7.27
C PRO A 88 10.23 -23.25 -8.33
N GLY A 89 10.07 -23.56 -9.62
CA GLY A 89 10.78 -22.89 -10.73
C GLY A 89 10.09 -21.67 -11.37
N LYS A 90 8.90 -21.26 -10.91
CA LYS A 90 8.14 -20.13 -11.50
C LYS A 90 7.84 -18.98 -10.53
N ARG A 91 8.36 -19.03 -9.30
CA ARG A 91 8.08 -18.00 -8.30
C ARG A 91 8.75 -16.68 -8.70
N THR A 92 7.95 -15.63 -8.88
CA THR A 92 8.47 -14.27 -9.05
C THR A 92 9.23 -13.83 -7.80
N PRO A 93 10.39 -13.18 -7.94
CA PRO A 93 11.18 -12.76 -6.79
C PRO A 93 10.44 -11.67 -5.99
N THR A 94 10.72 -11.60 -4.68
CA THR A 94 10.02 -10.71 -3.74
C THR A 94 10.19 -9.23 -4.11
N TRP A 95 11.39 -8.81 -4.52
CA TRP A 95 11.62 -7.43 -4.96
C TRP A 95 10.75 -7.05 -6.17
N VAL A 96 10.50 -7.95 -7.12
CA VAL A 96 9.60 -7.68 -8.26
C VAL A 96 8.17 -7.48 -7.78
N ARG A 97 7.69 -8.36 -6.88
CA ARG A 97 6.36 -8.20 -6.30
C ARG A 97 6.21 -6.87 -5.56
N LEU A 98 7.25 -6.44 -4.84
CA LEU A 98 7.29 -5.13 -4.18
C LEU A 98 7.26 -3.97 -5.16
N VAL A 99 8.04 -4.03 -6.24
CA VAL A 99 7.98 -3.02 -7.33
C VAL A 99 6.57 -2.93 -7.85
N VAL A 100 5.95 -4.05 -8.19
CA VAL A 100 4.60 -4.07 -8.73
C VAL A 100 3.58 -3.47 -7.76
N MET A 101 3.61 -3.84 -6.48
CA MET A 101 2.67 -3.27 -5.50
C MET A 101 2.80 -1.75 -5.40
N ARG A 102 4.02 -1.22 -5.43
CA ARG A 102 4.28 0.22 -5.37
C ARG A 102 3.86 0.94 -6.65
N LEU A 103 4.01 0.30 -7.81
CA LEU A 103 3.58 0.84 -9.11
C LEU A 103 2.06 0.83 -9.28
N ILE A 104 1.38 -0.22 -8.83
CA ILE A 104 -0.08 -0.34 -8.91
C ILE A 104 -0.76 0.63 -7.93
N GLY A 105 -0.15 0.89 -6.77
CA GLY A 105 -0.65 1.86 -5.80
C GLY A 105 -1.92 1.44 -5.04
N VAL A 106 -2.40 0.20 -5.23
CA VAL A 106 -3.58 -0.34 -4.53
C VAL A 106 -3.33 -0.53 -3.03
N VAL A 107 -2.08 -0.80 -2.64
CA VAL A 107 -1.69 -0.94 -1.23
C VAL A 107 -1.06 0.38 -0.75
N PRO A 108 -1.48 0.95 0.39
CA PRO A 108 -0.89 2.17 0.91
C PRO A 108 0.59 1.98 1.20
N TRP A 109 1.38 3.06 1.03
CA TRP A 109 2.82 3.07 1.22
C TRP A 109 3.26 2.48 2.57
N SER A 110 2.59 2.90 3.65
CA SER A 110 2.83 2.41 5.01
C SER A 110 2.55 0.92 5.14
N GLY A 111 1.47 0.44 4.53
CA GLY A 111 1.06 -0.97 4.55
C GLY A 111 2.11 -1.89 3.95
N ILE A 112 2.72 -1.50 2.83
CA ILE A 112 3.81 -2.26 2.20
C ILE A 112 5.02 -2.35 3.14
N ASN A 113 5.44 -1.24 3.73
CA ASN A 113 6.60 -1.20 4.63
C ASN A 113 6.36 -2.02 5.92
N ILE A 114 5.16 -1.92 6.50
CA ILE A 114 4.78 -2.72 7.67
C ILE A 114 4.77 -4.21 7.30
N ALA A 115 4.19 -4.58 6.17
CA ALA A 115 4.17 -5.97 5.70
C ALA A 115 5.58 -6.51 5.45
N CYS A 116 6.50 -5.71 4.91
CA CYS A 116 7.92 -6.09 4.80
C CYS A 116 8.54 -6.41 6.16
N GLY A 117 8.25 -5.60 7.19
CA GLY A 117 8.78 -5.78 8.54
C GLY A 117 8.20 -7.02 9.22
N VAL A 118 6.89 -7.21 9.11
CA VAL A 118 6.17 -8.37 9.67
C VAL A 118 6.57 -9.67 8.99
N CYS A 119 6.67 -9.68 7.65
CA CYS A 119 7.07 -10.86 6.87
C CYS A 119 8.58 -11.10 6.87
N ARG A 120 9.38 -10.24 7.53
CA ARG A 120 10.84 -10.30 7.59
C ARG A 120 11.50 -10.40 6.21
N VAL A 121 11.06 -9.57 5.26
CA VAL A 121 11.65 -9.53 3.92
C VAL A 121 13.12 -9.11 4.00
N SER A 122 13.95 -9.69 3.14
CA SER A 122 15.36 -9.31 3.02
C SER A 122 15.52 -7.81 2.77
N PHE A 123 16.47 -7.17 3.45
CA PHE A 123 16.75 -5.74 3.28
C PHE A 123 17.07 -5.38 1.83
N VAL A 124 17.77 -6.25 1.11
CA VAL A 124 18.13 -6.03 -0.30
C VAL A 124 16.89 -6.02 -1.18
N ASP A 125 15.98 -7.00 -1.00
CA ASP A 125 14.73 -7.06 -1.76
C ASP A 125 13.83 -5.84 -1.44
N CYS A 126 13.81 -5.42 -0.19
CA CYS A 126 13.07 -4.25 0.25
C CYS A 126 13.66 -2.96 -0.36
N ALA A 127 14.99 -2.81 -0.35
CA ALA A 127 15.68 -1.64 -0.89
C ALA A 127 15.49 -1.53 -2.40
N ILE A 128 15.75 -2.60 -3.16
CA ILE A 128 15.60 -2.63 -4.61
C ILE A 128 14.12 -2.44 -4.99
N GLY A 129 13.21 -3.12 -4.28
CA GLY A 129 11.78 -2.99 -4.49
C GLY A 129 11.27 -1.56 -4.26
N ALA A 130 11.77 -0.90 -3.21
CA ALA A 130 11.45 0.50 -2.92
C ALA A 130 12.05 1.46 -3.95
N PHE A 131 13.31 1.26 -4.33
CA PHE A 131 14.01 2.13 -5.26
C PHE A 131 13.35 2.09 -6.64
N ILE A 132 13.22 0.91 -7.23
CA ILE A 132 12.63 0.73 -8.56
C ILE A 132 11.14 1.08 -8.55
N GLY A 133 10.42 0.67 -7.50
CA GLY A 133 8.98 0.91 -7.39
C GLY A 133 8.60 2.39 -7.24
N THR A 134 9.52 3.26 -6.79
CA THR A 134 9.26 4.70 -6.62
C THR A 134 9.84 5.60 -7.68
N LEU A 135 10.82 5.10 -8.46
CA LEU A 135 11.47 5.86 -9.53
C LEU A 135 10.49 6.63 -10.43
N PRO A 136 9.40 6.03 -10.97
CA PRO A 136 8.50 6.75 -11.84
C PRO A 136 7.83 7.95 -11.18
N TRP A 137 7.31 7.76 -9.97
CA TRP A 137 6.63 8.82 -9.21
C TRP A 137 7.59 9.94 -8.77
N THR A 138 8.77 9.56 -8.30
CA THR A 138 9.79 10.53 -7.86
C THR A 138 10.32 11.33 -9.04
N ALA A 139 10.50 10.71 -10.20
CA ALA A 139 10.87 11.40 -11.43
C ALA A 139 9.82 12.43 -11.84
N VAL A 140 8.53 12.05 -11.77
CA VAL A 140 7.41 12.95 -12.09
C VAL A 140 7.42 14.17 -11.19
N THR A 141 7.51 13.97 -9.89
CA THR A 141 7.45 15.04 -8.88
C THR A 141 8.68 15.94 -8.91
N CYS A 142 9.89 15.41 -9.09
CA CYS A 142 11.09 16.24 -9.26
C CYS A 142 11.03 17.06 -10.56
N GLN A 143 10.52 16.50 -11.67
CA GLN A 143 10.37 17.25 -12.91
C GLN A 143 9.38 18.41 -12.80
N ILE A 144 8.29 18.24 -12.05
CA ILE A 144 7.34 19.32 -11.78
C ILE A 144 8.05 20.47 -11.04
N GLY A 145 8.96 20.16 -10.10
CA GLY A 145 9.78 21.16 -9.40
C GLY A 145 10.66 22.00 -10.32
N ASP A 146 11.36 21.35 -11.24
CA ASP A 146 12.23 22.00 -12.23
C ASP A 146 11.44 22.93 -13.17
N ILE A 147 10.26 22.48 -13.62
CA ILE A 147 9.36 23.30 -14.45
C ILE A 147 8.86 24.52 -13.65
N LEU A 148 8.40 24.32 -12.41
CA LEU A 148 7.92 25.42 -11.57
C LEU A 148 9.00 26.46 -11.31
N GLN A 149 10.25 26.03 -11.06
CA GLN A 149 11.37 26.94 -10.88
C GLN A 149 11.68 27.72 -12.16
N THR A 150 11.65 27.06 -13.32
CA THR A 150 11.85 27.70 -14.63
C THR A 150 10.79 28.78 -14.88
N LEU A 151 9.51 28.49 -14.55
CA LEU A 151 8.40 29.43 -14.71
C LEU A 151 8.50 30.62 -13.76
N ALA A 152 8.87 30.40 -12.50
CA ALA A 152 9.01 31.45 -11.49
C ALA A 152 10.13 32.45 -11.85
N VAL A 153 11.29 31.94 -12.29
CA VAL A 153 12.43 32.78 -12.69
C VAL A 153 12.17 33.51 -14.02
N GLY A 154 11.54 32.83 -14.99
CA GLY A 154 11.17 33.43 -16.29
C GLY A 154 10.14 34.56 -16.18
N SER A 155 9.24 34.49 -15.19
CA SER A 155 8.25 35.55 -14.95
C SER A 155 8.86 36.82 -14.32
N THR A 156 10.01 36.69 -13.66
CA THR A 156 10.66 37.78 -12.91
C THR A 156 11.60 38.62 -13.78
N SER A 157 12.00 38.12 -14.95
CA SER A 157 13.06 38.73 -15.80
C SER A 157 12.59 39.80 -16.80
N GLY A 158 11.37 40.34 -16.64
CA GLY A 158 10.93 41.57 -17.33
C GLY A 158 10.69 41.47 -18.85
N SER A 159 11.03 40.35 -19.50
CA SER A 159 10.61 40.07 -20.87
C SER A 159 9.28 39.29 -20.84
N PRO A 160 8.21 39.73 -21.52
CA PRO A 160 6.96 38.98 -21.63
C PRO A 160 7.17 37.77 -22.55
N GLN A 161 7.87 36.76 -22.06
CA GLN A 161 7.86 35.43 -22.66
C GLN A 161 6.48 34.86 -22.35
N THR A 162 5.58 34.90 -23.34
CA THR A 162 4.24 34.33 -23.23
C THR A 162 4.34 32.88 -22.78
N LEU A 163 3.56 32.46 -21.78
CA LEU A 163 3.54 31.09 -21.25
C LEU A 163 3.47 30.03 -22.37
N SER A 164 2.77 30.36 -23.46
CA SER A 164 2.67 29.55 -24.68
C SER A 164 4.01 29.28 -25.36
N SER A 165 4.94 30.24 -25.36
CA SER A 165 6.26 30.10 -26.00
C SER A 165 7.21 29.23 -25.17
N LEU A 166 7.12 29.30 -23.84
CA LEU A 166 7.88 28.42 -22.94
C LEU A 166 7.31 27.00 -22.93
N LEU A 167 5.98 26.85 -22.83
CA LEU A 167 5.33 25.54 -22.89
C LEU A 167 5.42 24.89 -24.27
N GLY A 168 5.56 25.69 -25.33
CA GLY A 168 5.84 25.22 -26.70
C GLY A 168 7.31 24.89 -26.96
N SER A 169 8.21 25.17 -26.01
CA SER A 169 9.63 24.83 -26.16
C SER A 169 9.79 23.31 -26.26
N PRO A 170 10.51 22.80 -27.27
CA PRO A 170 10.62 21.36 -27.52
C PRO A 170 11.18 20.58 -26.33
N SER A 171 12.00 21.22 -25.48
CA SER A 171 12.52 20.59 -24.25
C SER A 171 11.43 20.38 -23.20
N ILE A 172 10.52 21.35 -23.00
CA ILE A 172 9.43 21.26 -22.03
C ILE A 172 8.34 20.33 -22.53
N VAL A 173 7.98 20.40 -23.81
CA VAL A 173 7.07 19.45 -24.44
C VAL A 173 7.59 18.02 -24.29
N PHE A 174 8.89 17.79 -24.54
CA PHE A 174 9.49 16.48 -24.37
C PHE A 174 9.40 15.99 -22.91
N LYS A 175 9.72 16.85 -21.93
CA LYS A 175 9.54 16.53 -20.50
C LYS A 175 8.09 16.19 -20.17
N LEU A 176 7.12 16.97 -20.65
CA LEU A 176 5.69 16.75 -20.42
C LEU A 176 5.18 15.45 -21.07
N VAL A 177 5.66 15.11 -22.27
CA VAL A 177 5.34 13.84 -22.94
C VAL A 177 5.94 12.67 -22.16
N VAL A 178 7.21 12.74 -21.78
CA VAL A 178 7.87 11.71 -20.96
C VAL A 178 7.15 11.55 -19.61
N LEU A 179 6.77 12.66 -18.97
CA LEU A 179 6.00 12.68 -17.73
C LEU A 179 4.64 11.97 -17.89
N SER A 180 3.95 12.25 -18.99
CA SER A 180 2.66 11.64 -19.32
C SER A 180 2.80 10.14 -19.57
N LEU A 181 3.84 9.71 -20.30
CA LEU A 181 4.12 8.30 -20.52
C LEU A 181 4.53 7.59 -19.22
N LEU A 182 5.29 8.26 -18.35
CA LEU A 182 5.78 7.71 -17.09
C LEU A 182 4.66 7.56 -16.05
N SER A 183 3.66 8.45 -16.03
CA SER A 183 2.48 8.32 -15.17
C SER A 183 1.47 7.29 -15.71
N LEU A 184 1.35 7.20 -17.04
CA LEU A 184 0.39 6.31 -17.69
C LEU A 184 0.90 4.87 -17.79
N GLY A 185 2.23 4.66 -17.85
CA GLY A 185 2.88 3.36 -17.98
C GLY A 185 2.40 2.34 -16.93
N PRO A 186 2.60 2.60 -15.63
CA PRO A 186 2.16 1.69 -14.57
C PRO A 186 0.66 1.35 -14.63
N VAL A 187 -0.16 2.31 -15.03
CA VAL A 187 -1.63 2.19 -15.11
C VAL A 187 -2.07 1.34 -16.32
N LEU A 188 -1.42 1.49 -17.47
CA LEU A 188 -1.71 0.71 -18.68
C LEU A 188 -1.23 -0.74 -18.55
N TYR A 189 -0.06 -0.94 -17.93
CA TYR A 189 0.49 -2.28 -17.74
C TYR A 189 -0.04 -2.97 -16.48
N ARG A 190 -0.97 -2.35 -15.74
CA ARG A 190 -1.51 -2.91 -14.49
C ARG A 190 -1.95 -4.37 -14.61
N ASN A 191 -2.59 -4.76 -15.70
CA ASN A 191 -3.08 -6.13 -15.88
C ASN A 191 -1.93 -7.14 -16.00
N LYS A 192 -0.86 -6.78 -16.75
CA LYS A 192 0.36 -7.60 -16.86
C LYS A 192 1.14 -7.62 -15.54
N LEU A 193 1.22 -6.47 -14.85
CA LEU A 193 1.86 -6.39 -13.54
C LEU A 193 1.10 -7.22 -12.50
N SER A 194 -0.23 -7.22 -12.53
CA SER A 194 -1.09 -8.06 -11.69
C SER A 194 -0.97 -9.54 -12.01
N GLU A 195 -0.77 -9.91 -13.27
CA GLU A 195 -0.50 -11.30 -13.68
C GLU A 195 0.81 -11.80 -13.08
N LEU A 196 1.85 -10.96 -13.02
CA LEU A 196 3.12 -11.26 -12.36
C LEU A 196 2.97 -11.51 -10.85
N LEU A 197 1.92 -11.01 -10.19
CA LEU A 197 1.62 -11.35 -8.79
C LEU A 197 0.99 -12.75 -8.62
N GLY A 198 0.73 -13.48 -9.71
CA GLY A 198 0.22 -14.86 -9.68
C GLY A 198 -1.26 -14.98 -10.05
N GLY A 199 -1.61 -14.52 -11.26
CA GLY A 199 -2.97 -14.52 -11.81
C GLY A 199 -3.83 -15.76 -11.48
N SER A 200 -4.87 -15.50 -10.69
CA SER A 200 -6.24 -16.10 -10.72
C SER A 200 -7.04 -15.69 -9.46
N ASN A 201 -6.40 -15.09 -8.44
CA ASN A 201 -7.08 -14.49 -7.28
C ASN A 201 -6.38 -13.20 -6.87
N SER A 202 -6.45 -12.17 -7.70
CA SER A 202 -5.67 -10.95 -7.49
C SER A 202 -6.07 -10.26 -6.18
N PRO A 203 -5.13 -9.89 -5.29
CA PRO A 203 -5.44 -9.07 -4.11
C PRO A 203 -6.02 -7.70 -4.51
N ALA A 204 -5.74 -7.22 -5.73
CA ALA A 204 -6.40 -6.05 -6.32
C ALA A 204 -7.90 -6.28 -6.57
N GLU A 205 -8.32 -7.50 -6.91
CA GLU A 205 -9.73 -7.87 -7.10
C GLU A 205 -10.44 -8.09 -5.76
N LYS A 206 -9.74 -8.65 -4.75
CA LYS A 206 -10.25 -8.71 -3.37
C LYS A 206 -10.35 -7.35 -2.70
N LEU A 207 -9.44 -6.41 -2.99
CA LEU A 207 -9.50 -5.04 -2.48
C LEU A 207 -10.60 -4.22 -3.18
N THR A 208 -10.76 -4.36 -4.51
CA THR A 208 -11.88 -3.71 -5.21
C THR A 208 -13.24 -4.36 -4.91
N LEU A 209 -13.31 -5.66 -4.63
CA LEU A 209 -14.54 -6.30 -4.10
C LEU A 209 -14.81 -5.94 -2.64
N SER A 210 -13.78 -5.78 -1.81
CA SER A 210 -13.95 -5.31 -0.42
C SER A 210 -14.37 -3.85 -0.34
N GLU A 211 -14.10 -3.04 -1.36
CA GLU A 211 -14.56 -1.64 -1.46
C GLU A 211 -16.02 -1.54 -1.93
N LYS A 212 -16.56 -2.59 -2.57
CA LYS A 212 -17.96 -2.63 -3.01
C LYS A 212 -18.95 -2.94 -1.87
N GLU A 213 -18.46 -3.45 -0.75
CA GLU A 213 -19.20 -3.46 0.52
C GLU A 213 -19.05 -2.06 1.13
N PRO A 214 -20.13 -1.27 1.27
CA PRO A 214 -20.02 0.03 1.90
C PRO A 214 -19.45 -0.15 3.30
N ILE A 215 -18.34 0.54 3.57
CA ILE A 215 -17.73 0.61 4.89
C ILE A 215 -18.79 1.21 5.83
N SER A 216 -19.59 0.35 6.45
CA SER A 216 -20.47 0.69 7.55
C SER A 216 -19.58 1.00 8.74
N VAL A 217 -19.14 2.25 8.82
CA VAL A 217 -18.51 2.83 9.99
C VAL A 217 -19.57 2.92 11.09
N SER A 218 -19.89 1.80 11.72
CA SER A 218 -20.60 1.79 13.00
C SER A 218 -19.54 1.86 14.10
N PRO A 219 -19.40 2.99 14.83
CA PRO A 219 -18.38 3.11 15.84
C PRO A 219 -18.77 2.25 17.05
N LYS A 220 -18.04 1.15 17.29
CA LYS A 220 -18.22 0.27 18.46
C LYS A 220 -17.65 0.91 19.73
N TRP A 221 -18.29 1.97 20.21
CA TRP A 221 -18.26 2.34 21.62
C TRP A 221 -19.69 2.13 22.16
N LYS A 222 -19.80 1.49 23.34
CA LYS A 222 -21.01 0.92 23.98
C LYS A 222 -21.33 -0.51 23.47
N VAL A 223 -21.40 -1.55 24.29
CA VAL A 223 -21.75 -1.65 25.71
C VAL A 223 -20.93 -2.80 26.32
N TRP A 224 -20.16 -2.48 27.37
CA TRP A 224 -19.81 -3.46 28.39
C TRP A 224 -21.11 -3.93 29.05
N ARG A 225 -21.58 -5.14 28.70
CA ARG A 225 -22.73 -5.77 29.37
C ARG A 225 -22.22 -6.89 30.26
N TRP A 226 -21.93 -6.56 31.51
CA TRP A 226 -21.86 -7.52 32.60
C TRP A 226 -23.26 -8.10 32.87
N ARG A 227 -23.45 -9.40 32.66
CA ARG A 227 -24.50 -10.23 33.30
C ARG A 227 -24.18 -11.71 33.00
N ARG A 228 -23.36 -12.35 33.84
CA ARG A 228 -23.71 -13.10 35.06
C ARG A 228 -23.94 -14.58 34.72
N ASP A 229 -23.01 -15.41 35.16
CA ASP A 229 -23.16 -16.85 35.27
C ASP A 229 -24.47 -17.21 35.99
N SER A 230 -25.25 -18.06 35.34
CA SER A 230 -26.10 -19.07 35.96
C SER A 230 -26.06 -20.21 34.95
N VAL A 231 -25.26 -21.25 35.19
CA VAL A 231 -25.74 -22.49 35.81
C VAL A 231 -27.24 -22.65 35.53
N ASP A 232 -27.55 -23.43 34.50
CA ASP A 232 -28.67 -24.36 34.58
C ASP A 232 -28.44 -25.54 33.64
N SER A 233 -27.95 -26.61 34.24
CA SER A 233 -28.11 -27.98 33.81
C SER A 233 -29.59 -28.27 33.54
N ARG A 234 -29.98 -28.49 32.27
CA ARG A 234 -31.24 -29.14 31.95
C ARG A 234 -30.99 -30.60 31.60
N SER A 235 -31.12 -31.39 32.65
CA SER A 235 -31.49 -32.80 32.63
C SER A 235 -32.71 -33.02 31.74
N THR A 236 -32.61 -34.01 30.87
CA THR A 236 -33.73 -34.62 30.16
C THR A 236 -34.57 -35.37 31.19
N SER A 237 -35.78 -34.87 31.49
CA SER A 237 -36.70 -35.52 32.44
C SER A 237 -37.34 -36.77 31.80
N PRO A 238 -37.55 -37.88 32.55
CA PRO A 238 -38.02 -39.17 32.02
C PRO A 238 -39.48 -39.18 31.55
N GLU A 239 -40.25 -38.14 31.88
CA GLU A 239 -41.70 -38.10 31.62
C GLU A 239 -42.04 -37.93 30.14
N ARG A 240 -41.14 -37.33 29.34
CA ARG A 240 -41.36 -37.20 27.88
C ARG A 240 -41.17 -38.49 27.09
N ARG A 241 -40.53 -39.52 27.66
CA ARG A 241 -40.45 -40.85 27.01
C ARG A 241 -41.69 -41.70 27.25
N LEU A 242 -42.42 -41.46 28.34
CA LEU A 242 -43.63 -42.20 28.66
C LEU A 242 -44.83 -41.74 27.82
N GLU A 243 -44.86 -40.47 27.41
CA GLU A 243 -45.90 -39.96 26.49
C GLU A 243 -45.71 -40.52 25.06
N GLU A 244 -44.47 -40.66 24.59
CA GLU A 244 -44.19 -41.27 23.27
C GLU A 244 -44.50 -42.78 23.22
N ASP A 245 -44.23 -43.53 24.30
CA ASP A 245 -44.54 -44.98 24.38
C ASP A 245 -46.05 -45.28 24.54
N LEU A 246 -46.83 -44.33 25.10
CA LEU A 246 -48.29 -44.46 25.26
C LEU A 246 -49.03 -44.15 23.95
N ASP A 247 -48.55 -43.20 23.17
CA ASP A 247 -49.09 -42.88 21.84
C ASP A 247 -48.78 -44.00 20.81
N GLU A 248 -47.62 -44.67 20.91
CA GLU A 248 -47.27 -45.80 20.03
C GLU A 248 -48.12 -47.05 20.33
N LYS A 249 -48.48 -47.31 21.60
CA LYS A 249 -49.37 -48.43 21.97
C LYS A 249 -50.84 -48.19 21.65
N ALA A 250 -51.32 -46.95 21.72
CA ALA A 250 -52.71 -46.61 21.37
C ALA A 250 -53.01 -46.76 19.86
N LEU A 251 -51.99 -46.75 19.01
CA LEU A 251 -52.12 -46.95 17.56
C LEU A 251 -52.11 -48.43 17.13
N LEU A 252 -51.72 -49.36 18.02
CA LEU A 252 -51.61 -50.80 17.70
C LEU A 252 -52.79 -51.65 18.22
N ASP A 253 -53.59 -51.16 19.16
CA ASP A 253 -54.80 -51.85 19.67
C ASP A 253 -56.11 -51.42 18.96
N GLY A 254 -56.00 -50.70 17.83
CA GLY A 254 -57.12 -50.15 17.06
C GLY A 254 -57.42 -50.84 15.71
N GLN A 255 -56.81 -52.00 15.40
CA GLN A 255 -57.10 -52.80 14.21
C GLN A 255 -57.22 -54.30 14.51
#